data_AF-A0A7J7HVE8-F1
#
_entry.id   AF-A0A7J7HVE8-F1
#
_cell.length_a   1.000
_cell.length_b   1.000
_cell.length_c   1.000
_cell.angle_alpha   90.00
_cell.angle_beta   90.00
_cell.angle_gamma   90.00
#
_symmetry.space_group_name_H-M   'P 1'
#
loop_
_entity.id
_entity.type
_entity.pdbx_description
1 polymer ?
#
loop_
_entity_poly.entity_id
_entity_poly.type
_entity_poly.pdbx_seq_one_letter_code
_entity_poly.pdbx_strand_id
1 'polypeptide(L)'
;MQGRCTWRDGGVSEIFNSKFLLQIFPLGKSPFTESVSLSHLSAVQSFHRPSVIGSQNYDIIKQGTAVGSPEVHLSARLQAKYTDDTPMPPAGLHGALILSQKPHARILAINDSGAKSSPGFAGFFFSKDVPGDNMIGPVIFDEELFATEFVTCVGQIFSEEWKGCHSTAFYTVLEVTDPFSKT
;
A
#
# COMPACT_ATOMS: atom_id res chain seq x y z
N MET A 1 15.97 -8.80 6.55
CA MET A 1 17.14 -8.10 5.97
C MET A 1 16.62 -6.98 5.10
N GLN A 2 16.88 -5.72 5.44
CA GLN A 2 16.53 -4.60 4.54
C GLN A 2 17.45 -4.69 3.32
N GLY A 3 16.93 -5.01 2.15
CA GLY A 3 17.70 -5.05 0.90
C GLY A 3 18.33 -3.69 0.55
N ARG A 4 19.17 -3.65 -0.49
CA ARG A 4 19.97 -2.48 -0.94
C ARG A 4 21.15 -2.10 -0.04
N CYS A 5 21.77 -3.05 0.67
CA CYS A 5 22.96 -2.78 1.49
C CYS A 5 24.13 -2.25 0.66
N THR A 6 24.44 -2.88 -0.48
CA THR A 6 25.51 -2.42 -1.40
C THR A 6 25.29 -1.00 -1.90
N TRP A 7 24.03 -0.62 -2.18
CA TRP A 7 23.68 0.73 -2.60
C TRP A 7 23.80 1.75 -1.46
N ARG A 8 23.42 1.37 -0.22
CA ARG A 8 23.52 2.25 0.96
C ARG A 8 24.94 2.41 1.48
N ASP A 9 25.67 1.30 1.60
CA ASP A 9 26.95 1.26 2.31
C ASP A 9 28.10 1.79 1.43
N GLY A 10 28.11 1.45 0.13
CA GLY A 10 29.11 1.96 -0.82
C GLY A 10 28.59 3.12 -1.67
N GLY A 11 27.43 2.96 -2.31
CA GLY A 11 26.93 3.93 -3.28
C GLY A 11 26.58 5.30 -2.69
N VAL A 12 25.78 5.35 -1.63
CA VAL A 12 25.28 6.62 -1.09
C VAL A 12 26.36 7.39 -0.33
N SER A 13 27.19 6.71 0.47
CA SER A 13 28.21 7.34 1.31
C SER A 13 29.33 7.99 0.47
N GLU A 14 29.84 7.29 -0.54
CA GLU A 14 30.90 7.78 -1.43
C GLU A 14 30.39 8.91 -2.34
N ILE A 15 29.19 8.76 -2.91
CA ILE A 15 28.58 9.79 -3.78
C ILE A 15 28.25 11.05 -2.97
N PHE A 16 27.73 10.89 -1.74
CA PHE A 16 27.43 12.04 -0.88
C PHE A 16 28.71 12.77 -0.47
N ASN A 17 29.75 12.05 -0.05
CA ASN A 17 31.04 12.65 0.29
C ASN A 17 31.69 13.34 -0.91
N SER A 18 31.67 12.71 -2.10
CA SER A 18 32.17 13.31 -3.34
C SER A 18 31.41 14.60 -3.71
N LYS A 19 30.07 14.59 -3.65
CA LYS A 19 29.24 15.79 -3.87
C LYS A 19 29.49 16.87 -2.82
N PHE A 20 29.58 16.51 -1.54
CA PHE A 20 29.85 17.44 -0.45
C PHE A 20 31.19 18.13 -0.62
N LEU A 21 32.26 17.36 -0.92
CA LEU A 21 33.57 17.91 -1.25
C LEU A 21 33.47 18.87 -2.45
N LEU A 22 32.91 18.45 -3.58
CA LEU A 22 32.78 19.30 -4.77
C LEU A 22 31.95 20.58 -4.52
N GLN A 23 31.03 20.59 -3.55
CA GLN A 23 30.22 21.76 -3.17
C GLN A 23 30.96 22.71 -2.21
N ILE A 24 31.81 22.23 -1.30
CA ILE A 24 32.55 23.09 -0.35
C ILE A 24 33.79 23.74 -0.98
N PHE A 25 34.44 23.09 -1.95
CA PHE A 25 35.63 23.62 -2.64
C PHE A 25 35.43 25.05 -3.20
N PRO A 26 34.31 25.38 -3.88
CA PRO A 26 34.05 26.74 -4.35
C PRO A 26 33.57 27.73 -3.28
N LEU A 27 33.17 27.27 -2.08
CA LEU A 27 32.70 28.11 -0.97
C LEU A 27 33.82 28.47 0.03
N GLY A 28 34.99 27.82 -0.06
CA GLY A 28 36.11 27.97 0.86
C GLY A 28 37.11 29.04 0.43
N LYS A 29 37.33 30.05 1.28
CA LYS A 29 38.52 30.91 1.32
C LYS A 29 39.75 30.08 1.71
N SER A 30 40.17 29.15 0.85
CA SER A 30 41.40 28.36 1.03
C SER A 30 42.53 28.94 0.17
N PRO A 31 43.81 28.73 0.53
CA PRO A 31 44.96 29.20 -0.25
C PRO A 31 45.18 28.39 -1.55
N PHE A 32 44.33 27.42 -1.88
CA PHE A 32 44.41 26.60 -3.08
C PHE A 32 43.46 27.12 -4.16
N THR A 33 44.05 27.62 -5.25
CA THR A 33 43.38 28.20 -6.42
C THR A 33 42.97 27.13 -7.44
N GLU A 34 42.59 25.93 -7.02
CA GLU A 34 42.13 24.90 -7.96
C GLU A 34 40.61 25.01 -8.16
N SER A 35 40.23 25.49 -9.35
CA SER A 35 38.84 25.52 -9.80
C SER A 35 38.35 24.12 -10.17
N VAL A 36 37.10 23.79 -9.82
CA VAL A 36 36.47 22.52 -10.22
C VAL A 36 36.43 22.40 -11.75
N SER A 37 36.91 21.28 -12.29
CA SER A 37 36.85 21.01 -13.74
C SER A 37 35.42 21.08 -14.28
N LEU A 38 35.26 21.66 -15.48
CA LEU A 38 33.97 21.82 -16.16
C LEU A 38 33.18 20.51 -16.27
N SER A 39 33.86 19.37 -16.42
CA SER A 39 33.23 18.05 -16.50
C SER A 39 32.51 17.61 -15.22
N HIS A 40 32.81 18.21 -14.07
CA HIS A 40 32.26 17.86 -12.76
C HIS A 40 31.23 18.86 -12.23
N LEU A 41 30.95 19.96 -12.95
CA LEU A 41 30.01 20.99 -12.49
C LEU A 41 28.56 20.47 -12.38
N SER A 42 28.17 19.52 -13.23
CA SER A 42 26.85 18.88 -13.16
C SER A 42 26.65 18.07 -11.86
N ALA A 43 27.73 17.62 -11.21
CA ALA A 43 27.65 16.88 -9.96
C ALA A 43 27.26 17.77 -8.77
N VAL A 44 27.58 19.07 -8.82
CA VAL A 44 27.25 20.08 -7.80
C VAL A 44 25.94 20.80 -8.10
N GLN A 45 25.47 20.73 -9.34
CA GLN A 45 24.20 21.32 -9.72
C GLN A 45 23.06 20.72 -8.90
N SER A 46 22.33 21.59 -8.18
CA SER A 46 21.13 21.20 -7.47
C SER A 46 20.09 20.68 -8.46
N PHE A 47 19.43 19.58 -8.13
CA PHE A 47 18.34 19.08 -8.95
C PHE A 47 17.21 20.09 -8.99
N HIS A 48 16.91 20.60 -10.18
CA HIS A 48 15.74 21.42 -10.44
C HIS A 48 14.77 20.61 -11.29
N ARG A 49 13.56 20.37 -10.76
CA ARG A 49 12.51 19.73 -11.53
C ARG A 49 12.03 20.72 -12.60
N PRO A 50 12.20 20.43 -13.91
CA PRO A 50 11.68 21.31 -14.94
C PRO A 50 10.14 21.30 -14.91
N SER A 51 9.52 22.37 -15.41
CA SER A 51 8.08 22.41 -15.64
C SER A 51 7.65 21.25 -16.55
N VAL A 52 6.55 20.59 -16.21
CA VAL A 52 5.99 19.51 -17.04
C VAL A 52 5.33 20.14 -18.26
N ILE A 53 5.73 19.70 -19.46
CA ILE A 53 5.16 20.13 -20.74
C ILE A 53 4.64 18.88 -21.46
N GLY A 54 3.39 18.93 -21.95
CA GLY A 54 2.79 17.87 -22.73
C GLY A 54 2.11 18.45 -23.98
N SER A 55 2.17 17.72 -25.09
CA SER A 55 1.47 18.05 -26.34
C SER A 55 0.55 16.89 -26.71
N GLN A 56 -0.68 17.20 -27.11
CA GLN A 56 -1.66 16.21 -27.57
C GLN A 56 -2.16 16.64 -28.95
N ASN A 57 -1.98 15.77 -29.95
CA ASN A 57 -2.44 15.99 -31.31
C ASN A 57 -3.46 14.92 -31.66
N TYR A 58 -4.68 15.33 -32.00
CA TYR A 58 -5.76 14.43 -32.43
C TYR A 58 -6.67 15.15 -33.43
N ASP A 59 -7.23 14.39 -34.37
CA ASP A 59 -8.20 14.89 -35.33
C ASP A 59 -9.60 14.91 -34.71
N ILE A 60 -10.32 16.01 -34.90
CA ILE A 60 -11.69 16.18 -34.42
C ILE A 60 -12.64 15.94 -35.59
N ILE A 61 -13.18 14.72 -35.71
CA ILE A 61 -14.20 14.37 -36.71
C ILE A 61 -15.54 14.25 -35.99
N LYS A 62 -16.37 15.31 -36.06
CA LYS A 62 -17.66 15.33 -35.38
C LYS A 62 -18.74 14.57 -36.17
N GLN A 63 -19.52 13.75 -35.48
CA GLN A 63 -20.71 13.09 -36.03
C GLN A 63 -21.92 13.39 -35.14
N GLY A 64 -22.84 14.23 -35.62
CA GLY A 64 -24.00 14.63 -34.83
C GLY A 64 -23.62 15.54 -33.66
N THR A 65 -24.04 15.19 -32.44
CA THR A 65 -23.97 16.08 -31.28
C THR A 65 -22.64 15.96 -30.51
N ALA A 66 -22.37 14.80 -29.91
CA ALA A 66 -21.22 14.62 -29.00
C ALA A 66 -20.11 13.71 -29.56
N VAL A 67 -20.39 12.90 -30.58
CA VAL A 67 -19.42 11.94 -31.11
C VAL A 67 -18.27 12.68 -31.79
N GLY A 68 -17.03 12.39 -31.38
CA GLY A 68 -15.81 13.00 -31.88
C GLY A 68 -15.43 14.33 -31.21
N SER A 69 -16.24 14.85 -30.28
CA SER A 69 -15.87 16.01 -29.46
C SER A 69 -15.15 15.56 -28.18
N PRO A 70 -14.07 16.24 -27.74
CA PRO A 70 -13.36 15.93 -26.50
C PRO A 70 -14.14 16.46 -25.28
N GLU A 71 -15.34 15.93 -25.08
CA GLU A 71 -16.20 16.32 -23.96
C GLU A 71 -15.56 15.93 -22.63
N VAL A 72 -15.61 16.84 -21.67
CA VAL A 72 -15.10 16.59 -20.32
C VAL A 72 -15.95 15.51 -19.67
N HIS A 73 -15.31 14.57 -18.97
CA HIS A 73 -15.99 13.55 -18.18
C HIS A 73 -17.05 14.20 -17.27
N LEU A 74 -18.32 13.80 -17.41
CA LEU A 74 -19.45 14.50 -16.78
C LEU A 74 -19.30 14.63 -15.26
N SER A 75 -18.85 13.58 -14.57
CA SER A 75 -18.65 13.61 -13.13
C SER A 75 -17.53 14.55 -12.67
N ALA A 76 -16.64 15.02 -13.56
CA ALA A 76 -15.63 16.01 -13.20
C ALA A 76 -16.25 17.39 -12.91
N ARG A 77 -17.47 17.63 -13.40
CA ARG A 77 -18.23 18.87 -13.16
C ARG A 77 -19.18 18.77 -11.96
N LEU A 78 -19.33 17.59 -11.38
CA LEU A 78 -20.27 17.27 -10.32
C LEU A 78 -19.54 16.80 -9.07
N GLN A 79 -20.19 16.88 -7.91
CA GLN A 79 -19.69 16.20 -6.72
C GLN A 79 -20.05 14.71 -6.83
N ALA A 80 -19.05 13.88 -7.16
CA ALA A 80 -19.22 12.43 -7.14
C ALA A 80 -19.40 11.96 -5.69
N LYS A 81 -20.38 11.07 -5.47
CA LYS A 81 -20.52 10.35 -4.19
C LYS A 81 -19.90 8.98 -4.34
N TYR A 82 -18.92 8.70 -3.51
CA TYR A 82 -18.31 7.39 -3.35
C TYR A 82 -19.06 6.58 -2.29
N THR A 83 -18.83 5.27 -2.25
CA THR A 83 -19.54 4.38 -1.32
C THR A 83 -19.37 4.83 0.14
N ASP A 84 -18.17 5.25 0.51
CA ASP A 84 -17.84 5.71 1.88
C ASP A 84 -18.38 7.12 2.21
N ASP A 85 -18.86 7.87 1.22
CA ASP A 85 -19.52 9.16 1.44
C ASP A 85 -20.98 8.97 1.91
N THR A 86 -21.51 7.76 1.82
CA THR A 86 -22.88 7.46 2.24
C THR A 86 -22.94 7.34 3.77
N PRO A 87 -23.80 8.11 4.46
CA PRO A 87 -23.92 8.02 5.91
C PRO A 87 -24.27 6.60 6.35
N MET A 88 -23.61 6.16 7.43
CA MET A 88 -23.90 4.85 8.02
C MET A 88 -25.36 4.79 8.51
N PRO A 89 -26.09 3.70 8.19
CA PRO A 89 -27.44 3.51 8.73
C PRO A 89 -27.43 3.39 10.26
N PRO A 90 -28.55 3.71 10.94
CA PRO A 90 -28.67 3.50 12.38
C PRO A 90 -28.38 2.04 12.75
N ALA A 91 -27.59 1.83 13.81
CA ALA A 91 -27.10 0.51 14.24
C ALA A 91 -26.23 -0.25 13.21
N GLY A 92 -25.66 0.47 12.22
CA GLY A 92 -24.62 -0.07 11.37
C GLY A 92 -23.39 -0.50 12.15
N LEU A 93 -22.70 -1.52 11.63
CA LEU A 93 -21.46 -2.04 12.17
C LEU A 93 -20.35 -1.86 11.13
N HIS A 94 -19.12 -1.71 11.61
CA HIS A 94 -17.90 -1.74 10.82
C HIS A 94 -17.29 -3.15 10.90
N GLY A 95 -17.05 -3.74 9.74
CA GLY A 95 -16.24 -4.96 9.60
C GLY A 95 -14.76 -4.62 9.44
N ALA A 96 -13.89 -5.44 10.05
CA ALA A 96 -12.45 -5.38 9.88
C ALA A 96 -11.89 -6.78 9.59
N LEU A 97 -11.17 -6.92 8.49
CA LEU A 97 -10.57 -8.19 8.09
C LEU A 97 -9.33 -8.50 8.93
N ILE A 98 -9.21 -9.74 9.37
CA ILE A 98 -8.00 -10.25 10.01
C ILE A 98 -7.20 -11.05 8.99
N LEU A 99 -5.98 -10.57 8.76
CA LEU A 99 -5.12 -11.04 7.68
C LEU A 99 -3.92 -11.82 8.21
N SER A 100 -3.50 -12.82 7.45
CA SER A 100 -2.28 -13.57 7.70
C SER A 100 -1.05 -12.66 7.63
N GLN A 101 -0.16 -12.79 8.61
CA GLN A 101 1.18 -12.17 8.58
C GLN A 101 2.25 -13.14 8.06
N LYS A 102 1.88 -14.38 7.75
CA LYS A 102 2.80 -15.43 7.31
C LYS A 102 2.53 -15.77 5.84
N PRO A 103 3.59 -15.96 5.04
CA PRO A 103 3.43 -16.29 3.63
C PRO A 103 2.86 -17.69 3.43
N HIS A 104 3.14 -18.65 4.30
CA HIS A 104 2.49 -19.95 4.26
C HIS A 104 2.60 -20.60 5.63
N ALA A 105 1.48 -20.99 6.25
CA ALA A 105 1.52 -21.63 7.56
C ALA A 105 0.19 -22.27 7.98
N ARG A 106 0.23 -23.11 9.02
CA ARG A 106 -0.98 -23.71 9.60
C ARG A 106 -1.54 -22.85 10.73
N ILE A 107 -2.85 -22.66 10.73
CA ILE A 107 -3.58 -22.00 11.82
C ILE A 107 -3.75 -23.02 12.94
N LEU A 108 -3.12 -22.79 14.10
CA LEU A 108 -3.26 -23.68 15.26
C LEU A 108 -4.36 -23.21 16.21
N ALA A 109 -4.29 -21.92 16.57
CA ALA A 109 -5.18 -21.32 17.53
C ALA A 109 -5.33 -19.83 17.25
N ILE A 110 -6.49 -19.30 17.62
CA ILE A 110 -6.86 -17.89 17.44
C ILE A 110 -7.20 -17.35 18.83
N ASN A 111 -6.49 -16.32 19.27
CA ASN A 111 -6.74 -15.68 20.57
C ASN A 111 -7.59 -14.41 20.38
N ASP A 112 -8.88 -14.51 20.67
CA ASP A 112 -9.87 -13.44 20.50
C ASP A 112 -10.13 -12.58 21.75
N SER A 113 -9.40 -12.83 22.84
CA SER A 113 -9.63 -12.20 24.16
C SER A 113 -9.49 -10.66 24.13
N GLY A 114 -8.50 -10.15 23.40
CA GLY A 114 -8.27 -8.71 23.26
C GLY A 114 -9.41 -8.00 22.54
N ALA A 115 -9.97 -8.63 21.51
CA ALA A 115 -11.08 -8.09 20.73
C ALA A 115 -12.41 -8.14 21.50
N LYS A 116 -12.70 -9.25 22.20
CA LYS A 116 -13.90 -9.39 23.04
C LYS A 116 -13.99 -8.36 24.17
N SER A 117 -12.84 -7.89 24.67
CA SER A 117 -12.79 -6.86 25.71
C SER A 117 -12.92 -5.43 25.17
N SER A 118 -12.95 -5.26 23.85
CA SER A 118 -13.10 -3.95 23.20
C SER A 118 -14.54 -3.43 23.32
N PRO A 119 -14.74 -2.15 23.67
CA PRO A 119 -16.05 -1.51 23.60
C PRO A 119 -16.64 -1.62 22.19
N GLY A 120 -17.95 -1.91 22.11
CA GLY A 120 -18.66 -2.00 20.83
C GLY A 120 -18.37 -3.26 20.01
N PHE A 121 -17.72 -4.28 20.58
CA PHE A 121 -17.53 -5.58 19.95
C PHE A 121 -18.86 -6.30 19.69
N ALA A 122 -19.09 -6.72 18.45
CA ALA A 122 -20.28 -7.47 18.05
C ALA A 122 -19.98 -8.95 17.82
N GLY A 123 -18.85 -9.30 17.21
CA GLY A 123 -18.50 -10.69 16.96
C GLY A 123 -17.28 -10.91 16.06
N PHE A 124 -16.86 -12.17 15.99
CA PHE A 124 -15.93 -12.70 14.99
C PHE A 124 -16.65 -13.69 14.09
N PHE A 125 -16.26 -13.68 12.82
CA PHE A 125 -16.74 -14.61 11.82
C PHE A 125 -15.55 -15.35 11.22
N PHE A 126 -15.71 -16.66 11.05
CA PHE A 126 -14.75 -17.58 10.47
C PHE A 126 -15.39 -18.35 9.30
N SER A 127 -14.60 -19.19 8.63
CA SER A 127 -15.08 -20.07 7.54
C SER A 127 -16.34 -20.87 7.89
N LYS A 128 -16.44 -21.36 9.13
CA LYS A 128 -17.61 -22.11 9.64
C LYS A 128 -18.90 -21.28 9.74
N ASP A 129 -18.78 -19.95 9.77
CA ASP A 129 -19.90 -19.02 9.92
C ASP A 129 -20.42 -18.54 8.55
N VAL A 130 -19.76 -18.95 7.45
CA VAL A 130 -20.19 -18.63 6.08
C VAL A 130 -21.46 -19.43 5.74
N PRO A 131 -22.57 -18.76 5.39
CA PRO A 131 -23.75 -19.46 4.90
C PRO A 131 -23.48 -19.97 3.48
N GLY A 132 -23.21 -21.26 3.33
CA GLY A 132 -22.99 -21.91 2.04
C GLY A 132 -21.57 -22.43 1.87
N ASP A 133 -21.00 -22.21 0.69
CA ASP A 133 -19.64 -22.66 0.37
C ASP A 133 -18.62 -21.57 0.69
N ASN A 134 -17.51 -21.95 1.32
CA ASN A 134 -16.38 -21.08 1.63
C ASN A 134 -15.41 -20.94 0.44
N MET A 135 -15.58 -21.75 -0.60
CA MET A 135 -14.82 -21.64 -1.84
C MET A 135 -15.38 -20.50 -2.71
N ILE A 136 -14.51 -19.59 -3.13
CA ILE A 136 -14.80 -18.43 -3.95
C ILE A 136 -13.86 -18.38 -5.16
N GLY A 137 -14.26 -17.57 -6.14
CA GLY A 137 -13.45 -17.22 -7.29
C GLY A 137 -14.33 -16.86 -8.49
N PRO A 138 -13.89 -15.96 -9.38
CA PRO A 138 -14.75 -15.38 -10.40
C PRO A 138 -15.14 -16.36 -11.51
N VAL A 139 -14.32 -17.39 -11.73
CA VAL A 139 -14.51 -18.39 -12.80
C VAL A 139 -14.30 -19.81 -12.26
N ILE A 140 -13.24 -20.01 -11.48
CA ILE A 140 -12.92 -21.25 -10.79
C ILE A 140 -12.99 -20.96 -9.29
N PHE A 141 -13.59 -21.87 -8.52
CA PHE A 141 -13.75 -21.75 -7.07
C PHE A 141 -12.57 -22.40 -6.35
N ASP A 142 -11.38 -21.81 -6.47
CA ASP A 142 -10.11 -22.33 -5.96
C ASP A 142 -9.52 -21.50 -4.80
N GLU A 143 -10.21 -20.46 -4.34
CA GLU A 143 -9.79 -19.63 -3.22
C GLU A 143 -10.75 -19.78 -2.03
N GLU A 144 -10.23 -19.80 -0.80
CA GLU A 144 -11.07 -19.74 0.40
C GLU A 144 -11.39 -18.29 0.76
N LEU A 145 -12.67 -17.98 1.02
CA LEU A 145 -13.08 -16.66 1.53
C LEU A 145 -12.44 -16.37 2.89
N PHE A 146 -12.54 -17.33 3.81
CA PHE A 146 -11.79 -17.36 5.06
C PHE A 146 -10.93 -18.62 5.11
N ALA A 147 -9.62 -18.45 5.29
CA ALA A 147 -8.70 -19.57 5.44
C ALA A 147 -9.13 -20.51 6.58
N THR A 148 -9.20 -21.82 6.28
CA THR A 148 -9.67 -22.83 7.24
C THR A 148 -8.53 -23.40 8.06
N GLU A 149 -7.58 -24.08 7.42
CA GLU A 149 -6.48 -24.79 8.08
C GLU A 149 -5.12 -24.13 7.79
N PHE A 150 -4.91 -23.68 6.55
CA PHE A 150 -3.65 -23.10 6.12
C PHE A 150 -3.86 -21.72 5.51
N VAL A 151 -2.93 -20.83 5.83
CA VAL A 151 -2.73 -19.58 5.09
C VAL A 151 -1.64 -19.83 4.04
N THR A 152 -1.82 -19.29 2.84
CA THR A 152 -0.97 -19.51 1.66
C THR A 152 -0.33 -18.22 1.13
N CYS A 153 -0.68 -17.06 1.69
CA CYS A 153 0.01 -15.81 1.44
C CYS A 153 -0.09 -14.84 2.63
N VAL A 154 0.81 -13.84 2.65
CA VAL A 154 0.66 -12.68 3.53
C VAL A 154 -0.50 -11.85 3.02
N GLY A 155 -1.43 -11.51 3.91
CA GLY A 155 -2.65 -10.80 3.54
C GLY A 155 -3.87 -11.70 3.32
N GLN A 156 -3.74 -13.03 3.33
CA GLN A 156 -4.91 -13.91 3.23
C GLN A 156 -5.83 -13.74 4.44
N ILE A 157 -7.13 -13.63 4.17
CA ILE A 157 -8.15 -13.43 5.20
C ILE A 157 -8.46 -14.77 5.86
N PHE A 158 -8.53 -14.82 7.18
CA PHE A 158 -8.95 -16.01 7.93
C PHE A 158 -10.13 -15.75 8.88
N SER A 159 -10.42 -14.47 9.17
CA SER A 159 -11.54 -14.08 10.00
C SER A 159 -11.90 -12.62 9.76
N GLU A 160 -13.09 -12.22 10.19
CA GLU A 160 -13.57 -10.84 10.20
C GLU A 160 -14.11 -10.47 11.59
N GLU A 161 -13.76 -9.28 12.07
CA GLU A 161 -14.27 -8.67 13.31
C GLU A 161 -15.35 -7.63 12.99
N TRP A 162 -16.47 -7.62 13.74
CA TRP A 162 -17.52 -6.61 13.59
C TRP A 162 -17.66 -5.75 14.84
N LYS A 163 -17.76 -4.43 14.67
CA LYS A 163 -17.86 -3.44 15.77
C LYS A 163 -18.77 -2.25 15.47
N GLY A 164 -19.31 -1.62 16.51
CA GLY A 164 -20.12 -0.41 16.39
C GLY A 164 -19.36 0.89 16.08
N CYS A 165 -18.01 0.89 16.11
CA CYS A 165 -17.20 2.08 15.84
C CYS A 165 -15.93 1.72 15.07
N HIS A 166 -15.52 2.59 14.14
CA HIS A 166 -14.36 2.41 13.27
C HIS A 166 -13.00 2.46 14.01
N SER A 167 -12.90 3.13 15.15
CA SER A 167 -11.60 3.52 15.74
C SER A 167 -10.86 2.41 16.50
N THR A 168 -11.34 1.16 16.50
CA THR A 168 -10.88 0.16 17.48
C THR A 168 -10.80 -1.28 16.94
N ALA A 169 -10.25 -1.52 15.76
CA ALA A 169 -9.88 -2.88 15.37
C ALA A 169 -8.59 -3.29 16.10
N PHE A 170 -8.69 -4.26 17.02
CA PHE A 170 -7.53 -4.74 17.77
C PHE A 170 -6.95 -5.95 17.03
N TYR A 171 -5.63 -5.93 16.83
CA TYR A 171 -4.91 -7.03 16.19
C TYR A 171 -5.12 -8.32 16.99
N THR A 172 -5.78 -9.30 16.36
CA THR A 172 -5.80 -10.67 16.86
C THR A 172 -4.42 -11.27 16.62
N VAL A 173 -3.74 -11.69 17.70
CA VAL A 173 -2.46 -12.38 17.61
C VAL A 173 -2.76 -13.85 17.32
N LEU A 174 -2.33 -14.29 16.14
CA LEU A 174 -2.32 -15.71 15.79
C LEU A 174 -1.05 -16.37 16.32
N GLU A 175 -1.19 -17.49 17.02
CA GLU A 175 -0.09 -18.45 17.13
C GLU A 175 -0.07 -19.27 15.84
N VAL A 176 0.80 -18.86 14.93
CA VAL A 176 1.02 -19.52 13.65
C VAL A 176 2.35 -20.26 13.72
N THR A 177 2.34 -21.59 13.72
CA THR A 177 3.55 -22.38 13.52
C THR A 177 3.82 -22.56 12.04
N ASP A 178 5.02 -22.21 11.61
CA ASP A 178 5.49 -22.51 10.27
C ASP A 178 5.65 -24.03 10.11
N PRO A 179 5.07 -24.68 9.10
CA PRO A 179 5.31 -26.11 8.84
C PRO A 179 6.80 -26.45 8.63
N PHE A 180 7.65 -25.46 8.32
CA PHE A 180 9.09 -25.61 8.15
C PHE A 180 9.91 -25.22 9.40
N SER A 181 9.26 -24.77 10.48
CA SER A 181 9.89 -24.54 11.77
C SER A 181 10.21 -25.89 12.42
N LYS A 182 11.41 -26.42 12.12
CA LYS A 182 11.96 -27.56 12.88
C LYS A 182 11.99 -27.21 14.36
N THR A 183 11.26 -27.99 15.16
CA THR A 183 11.53 -28.20 16.59
C THR A 183 12.97 -28.63 16.81
#